data_AF-A0A323UPH6-F1
#
_entry.id   AF-A0A323UPH6-F1
#
_cell.length_a   1.000
_cell.length_b   1.000
_cell.length_c   1.000
_cell.angle_alpha   90.00
_cell.angle_beta   90.00
_cell.angle_gamma   90.00
#
_symmetry.space_group_name_H-M   'P 1'
#
loop_
_entity.id
_entity.type
_entity.pdbx_description
1 polymer ?
#
loop_
_entity_poly.entity_id
_entity_poly.type
_entity_poly.pdbx_seq_one_letter_code
_entity_poly.pdbx_strand_id
1 'polypeptide(L)'
;MATMFTHGIRFEVAQDVLGTLLAHWSEAAAQAQDAANPDPGRLAEIEAEQRKLRNLLHALDPRDMAQIESVIAEHAPLARRLYAAV
;
A
#
# COMPACT_ATOMS: atom_id res chain seq x y z
N MET A 1 7.46 8.50 27.71
CA MET A 1 7.98 9.18 26.49
C MET A 1 8.36 8.20 25.38
N ALA A 2 8.97 7.03 25.66
CA ALA A 2 9.35 6.04 24.63
C ALA A 2 8.19 5.53 23.74
N THR A 3 6.99 5.36 24.30
CA THR A 3 5.82 4.81 23.59
C THR A 3 5.28 5.71 22.48
N MET A 4 5.33 7.04 22.61
CA MET A 4 4.87 7.94 21.54
C MET A 4 5.86 7.96 20.35
N PHE A 5 7.15 7.81 20.62
CA PHE A 5 8.17 7.72 19.57
C PHE A 5 8.01 6.43 18.76
N THR A 6 7.75 5.29 19.42
CA THR A 6 7.44 4.03 18.75
C THR A 6 6.14 4.10 17.94
N HIS A 7 5.11 4.82 18.43
CA HIS A 7 3.85 5.01 17.72
C HIS A 7 4.06 5.75 16.38
N GLY A 8 4.83 6.84 16.40
CA GLY A 8 5.18 7.59 15.19
C GLY A 8 5.91 6.72 14.16
N ILE A 9 6.91 5.95 14.60
CA ILE A 9 7.64 5.02 13.72
C ILE A 9 6.70 3.98 13.10
N ARG A 10 5.79 3.41 13.88
CA ARG A 10 4.85 2.41 13.36
C ARG A 10 3.89 3.02 12.35
N PHE A 11 3.41 4.24 12.60
CA PHE A 11 2.59 4.96 11.63
C PHE A 11 3.34 5.20 10.32
N GLU A 12 4.59 5.66 10.36
CA GLU A 12 5.44 5.82 9.16
C GLU A 12 5.63 4.48 8.43
N VAL A 13 5.89 3.40 9.15
CA VAL A 13 5.99 2.05 8.56
C VAL A 13 4.69 1.63 7.86
N ALA A 14 3.53 1.92 8.44
CA ALA A 14 2.25 1.63 7.79
C ALA A 14 2.06 2.45 6.51
N GLN A 15 2.43 3.73 6.52
CA GLN A 15 2.41 4.59 5.34
C GLN A 15 3.36 4.08 4.25
N ASP A 16 4.58 3.68 4.61
CA ASP A 16 5.57 3.14 3.66
C ASP A 16 5.08 1.83 3.03
N VAL A 17 4.48 0.93 3.82
CA VAL A 17 3.90 -0.32 3.31
C VAL A 17 2.81 -0.03 2.28
N LEU A 18 1.87 0.87 2.60
CA LEU A 18 0.78 1.23 1.68
C LEU A 18 1.31 1.97 0.43
N GLY A 19 2.27 2.89 0.61
CA GLY A 19 2.91 3.63 -0.48
C GLY A 19 3.65 2.70 -1.44
N THR A 20 4.37 1.71 -0.91
CA THR A 20 5.06 0.67 -1.69
C THR A 20 4.08 -0.12 -2.57
N LEU A 21 2.94 -0.54 -2.01
CA LEU A 21 1.91 -1.24 -2.79
C LEU A 21 1.26 -0.33 -3.84
N LEU A 22 1.01 0.93 -3.52
CA LEU A 22 0.48 1.91 -4.47
C LEU A 22 1.44 2.13 -5.65
N ALA A 23 2.74 2.21 -5.39
CA ALA A 23 3.75 2.32 -6.43
C ALA A 23 3.72 1.09 -7.36
N HIS A 24 3.70 -0.12 -6.81
CA HIS A 24 3.57 -1.35 -7.59
C HIS A 24 2.34 -1.35 -8.50
N TRP A 25 1.16 -1.00 -7.97
CA TRP A 25 -0.07 -0.98 -8.77
C TRP A 25 -0.10 0.16 -9.78
N SER A 26 0.63 1.26 -9.54
CA SER A 26 0.77 2.34 -10.52
C SER A 26 1.64 1.90 -11.70
N GLU A 27 2.74 1.18 -11.41
CA GLU A 27 3.57 0.56 -12.44
C GLU A 27 2.80 -0.50 -13.24
N ALA A 28 2.06 -1.38 -12.57
CA ALA A 28 1.23 -2.38 -13.22
C ALA A 28 0.15 -1.74 -14.12
N ALA A 29 -0.43 -0.61 -13.71
CA ALA A 29 -1.37 0.14 -14.55
C ALA A 29 -0.68 0.68 -15.81
N ALA A 30 0.49 1.30 -15.69
CA ALA A 30 1.23 1.82 -16.83
C ALA A 30 1.59 0.69 -17.82
N GLN A 31 2.11 -0.43 -17.32
CA GLN A 31 2.44 -1.60 -18.15
C GLN A 31 1.20 -2.17 -18.86
N ALA A 32 0.05 -2.23 -18.17
CA ALA A 32 -1.19 -2.72 -18.76
C ALA A 32 -1.76 -1.76 -19.83
N GLN A 33 -1.57 -0.44 -19.65
CA GLN A 33 -1.97 0.57 -20.64
C GLN A 33 -1.08 0.55 -21.89
N ASP A 34 0.23 0.29 -21.73
CA ASP A 34 1.20 0.24 -22.83
C ASP A 34 1.16 -1.10 -23.61
N ALA A 35 0.36 -2.07 -23.17
CA ALA A 35 0.23 -3.35 -23.86
C ALA A 35 -0.37 -3.19 -25.27
N ALA A 36 0.07 -4.00 -26.23
CA ALA A 36 -0.41 -3.94 -27.62
C ALA A 36 -1.94 -4.14 -27.76
N ASN A 37 -2.56 -4.84 -26.81
CA ASN A 37 -4.00 -4.93 -26.66
C ASN A 37 -4.36 -4.82 -25.17
N PRO A 38 -4.61 -3.59 -24.65
CA PRO A 38 -4.90 -3.38 -23.24
C PRO A 38 -6.16 -4.13 -22.81
N ASP A 39 -6.06 -4.90 -21.72
CA ASP A 39 -7.21 -5.60 -21.15
C ASP A 39 -7.96 -4.66 -20.19
N PRO A 40 -9.18 -4.20 -20.54
CA PRO A 40 -9.95 -3.30 -19.70
C PRO A 40 -10.39 -3.94 -18.38
N GLY A 41 -10.56 -5.26 -18.34
CA GLY A 41 -10.87 -5.98 -17.10
C GLY A 41 -9.69 -5.91 -16.13
N ARG A 42 -8.48 -6.15 -16.63
CA ARG A 42 -7.25 -6.04 -15.84
C ARG A 42 -6.99 -4.63 -15.34
N LEU A 43 -7.25 -3.61 -16.16
CA LEU A 43 -7.13 -2.21 -15.74
C LEU A 43 -8.12 -1.87 -14.63
N ALA A 44 -9.38 -2.31 -14.74
CA ALA A 44 -10.40 -2.09 -13.71
C ALA A 44 -10.04 -2.74 -12.37
N GLU A 45 -9.45 -3.94 -12.39
CA GLU A 45 -8.93 -4.60 -11.18
C GLU A 45 -7.82 -3.79 -10.53
N ILE A 46 -6.83 -3.35 -11.32
CA ILE A 46 -5.70 -2.56 -10.83
C ILE A 46 -6.19 -1.25 -10.21
N GLU A 47 -7.11 -0.55 -10.87
CA GLU A 47 -7.69 0.68 -10.34
C GLU A 47 -8.47 0.44 -9.04
N ALA A 48 -9.19 -0.68 -8.93
CA ALA A 48 -9.90 -1.04 -7.72
C ALA A 48 -8.94 -1.25 -6.54
N GLU A 49 -7.83 -1.94 -6.76
CA GLU A 49 -6.79 -2.12 -5.74
C GLU A 49 -6.13 -0.80 -5.35
N GLN A 50 -5.78 0.07 -6.31
CA GLN A 50 -5.26 1.40 -5.99
C GLN A 50 -6.26 2.24 -5.17
N ARG A 51 -7.56 2.19 -5.50
CA ARG A 51 -8.59 2.91 -4.74
C ARG A 51 -8.68 2.39 -3.29
N LYS A 52 -8.67 1.08 -3.08
CA LYS A 52 -8.67 0.49 -1.73
C LYS A 52 -7.49 0.98 -0.90
N LEU A 53 -6.28 0.92 -1.48
CA LEU A 53 -5.05 1.33 -0.79
C LEU A 53 -5.02 2.84 -0.50
N ARG A 54 -5.46 3.69 -1.45
CA ARG A 54 -5.59 5.14 -1.23
C ARG A 54 -6.57 5.45 -0.10
N ASN A 55 -7.73 4.78 -0.07
CA ASN A 55 -8.71 4.97 0.98
C ASN A 55 -8.16 4.56 2.35
N LEU A 56 -7.43 3.44 2.43
CA LEU A 56 -6.77 3.01 3.66
C LEU A 56 -5.72 4.02 4.12
N LEU A 57 -4.89 4.53 3.21
CA LEU A 57 -3.87 5.52 3.53
C LEU A 57 -4.48 6.84 4.04
N HIS A 58 -5.56 7.31 3.39
CA HIS A 58 -6.28 8.52 3.82
C HIS A 58 -7.03 8.35 5.13
N ALA A 59 -7.46 7.14 5.47
CA ALA A 59 -8.17 6.83 6.70
C ALA A 59 -7.24 6.46 7.87
N LEU A 60 -5.92 6.37 7.64
CA LEU A 60 -4.96 5.97 8.66
C LEU A 60 -4.80 7.10 9.71
N ASP A 61 -5.17 6.82 10.95
CA ASP A 61 -5.03 7.75 12.07
C ASP A 61 -3.71 7.50 12.82
N PRO A 62 -2.80 8.49 12.92
CA PRO A 62 -1.55 8.37 13.68
C PRO A 62 -1.74 8.22 15.20
N ARG A 63 -2.97 8.18 15.70
CA ARG A 63 -3.32 7.90 17.10
C ARG A 63 -3.95 6.53 17.30
N ASP A 64 -4.37 5.85 16.23
CA ASP A 64 -4.99 4.54 16.28
C ASP A 64 -3.95 3.44 16.05
N MET A 65 -3.26 3.03 17.14
CA MET A 65 -2.30 1.93 17.06
C MET A 65 -2.92 0.66 16.51
N ALA A 66 -4.18 0.35 16.84
CA ALA A 66 -4.77 -0.92 16.43
C ALA A 66 -4.94 -0.97 14.91
N GLN A 67 -5.38 0.14 14.31
CA GLN A 67 -5.46 0.30 12.87
C GLN A 67 -4.08 0.23 12.21
N ILE A 68 -3.08 0.93 12.76
CA ILE A 68 -1.70 0.91 12.25
C ILE A 68 -1.14 -0.52 12.24
N GLU A 69 -1.28 -1.25 13.34
CA GLU A 69 -0.78 -2.62 13.46
C GLU A 69 -1.49 -3.58 12.51
N SER A 70 -2.81 -3.44 12.34
CA SER A 70 -3.60 -4.24 11.39
C SER A 70 -3.15 -4.01 9.94
N VAL A 71 -2.97 -2.75 9.54
CA VAL A 71 -2.46 -2.41 8.19
C VAL A 71 -1.09 -3.05 7.94
N ILE A 72 -0.17 -2.95 8.90
CA ILE A 72 1.16 -3.54 8.76
C ILE A 72 1.07 -5.07 8.67
N ALA A 73 0.29 -5.70 9.54
CA ALA A 73 0.15 -7.16 9.57
C ALA A 73 -0.42 -7.70 8.25
N GLU A 74 -1.43 -7.03 7.69
CA GLU A 74 -2.12 -7.44 6.47
C GLU A 74 -1.29 -7.18 5.21
N HIS A 75 -0.63 -6.03 5.12
CA HIS A 75 -0.04 -5.56 3.85
C HIS A 75 1.48 -5.71 3.77
N ALA A 76 2.20 -5.68 4.89
CA ALA A 76 3.67 -5.78 4.87
C ALA A 76 4.19 -7.12 4.30
N PRO A 77 3.53 -8.28 4.46
CA PRO A 77 3.96 -9.51 3.79
C PRO A 77 3.96 -9.38 2.26
N LEU A 78 2.94 -8.74 1.68
CA LEU A 78 2.86 -8.54 0.23
C LEU A 78 3.91 -7.52 -0.23
N ALA A 79 4.02 -6.38 0.45
CA ALA A 79 5.02 -5.35 0.12
C ALA A 79 6.44 -5.94 0.13
N ARG A 80 6.77 -6.76 1.13
CA ARG A 80 8.04 -7.49 1.17
C ARG A 80 8.21 -8.47 0.02
N ARG A 81 7.19 -9.26 -0.34
CA ARG A 81 7.33 -10.18 -1.49
C ARG A 81 7.60 -9.44 -2.80
N LEU A 82 7.04 -8.25 -2.96
CA LEU A 82 7.21 -7.43 -4.16
C LEU A 82 8.57 -6.71 -4.20
N TYR A 83 9.15 -6.37 -3.04
CA TYR A 83 10.34 -5.50 -2.96
C TYR A 83 11.52 -6.06 -2.13
N ALA A 84 11.47 -7.29 -1.61
CA ALA A 84 12.59 -7.92 -0.88
C ALA A 84 13.81 -8.28 -1.76
N ALA A 85 13.83 -7.83 -3.01
CA ALA A 85 14.89 -8.10 -3.98
C ALA A 85 15.60 -6.83 -4.48
N VAL A 86 15.38 -5.67 -3.82
CA VAL A 86 16.12 -4.42 -4.10
C VAL A 86 17.24 -4.23 -3.08
#